data_AF-A0A1U9ZST2-F1
#
_entry.id   AF-A0A1U9ZST2-F1
#
_cell.length_a   1.000
_cell.length_b   1.000
_cell.length_c   1.000
_cell.angle_alpha   90.00
_cell.angle_beta   90.00
_cell.angle_gamma   90.00
#
_symmetry.space_group_name_H-M   'P 1'
#
loop_
_entity.id
_entity.type
_entity.pdbx_description
1 polymer ?
#
loop_
_entity_poly.entity_id
_entity_poly.type
_entity_poly.pdbx_seq_one_letter_code
_entity_poly.pdbx_strand_id
1 'polypeptide(L)'
;MEIQTHADKCFDVSGASTDDRAPIVQYGCDNKAHQRFRLRHLPDGSVAIQTFSGKCLDVMNASTEDRAPLIQFRCHGNPNQRFHLEPASRGRVVVHTAAGKCLDVREGHLNDGVPIVQWSCHGVANQRFYVVPARPWPGM
;
A
#
# COMPACT_ATOMS: atom_id res chain seq x y z
N MET A 1 7.29 -4.50 7.84
CA MET A 1 7.84 -3.29 7.19
C MET A 1 6.82 -2.17 7.31
N GLU A 2 7.23 -0.94 7.04
CA GLU A 2 6.34 0.20 6.78
C GLU A 2 6.48 0.60 5.30
N ILE A 3 5.41 1.14 4.72
CA ILE A 3 5.43 1.74 3.39
C ILE A 3 5.24 3.24 3.57
N GLN A 4 6.27 4.02 3.27
CA GLN A 4 6.23 5.48 3.41
C GLN A 4 5.99 6.14 2.04
N THR A 5 5.21 7.20 2.06
CA THR A 5 4.75 7.99 0.91
C THR A 5 5.69 9.18 0.65
N HIS A 6 5.39 9.95 -0.40
CA HIS A 6 6.10 11.21 -0.69
C HIS A 6 5.82 12.33 0.33
N ALA A 7 4.79 12.15 1.17
CA ALA A 7 4.37 13.15 2.15
C ALA A 7 4.98 12.92 3.56
N ASP A 8 6.02 12.09 3.67
CA ASP A 8 6.60 11.62 4.95
C ASP A 8 5.57 10.94 5.86
N LYS A 9 4.57 10.28 5.23
CA LYS A 9 3.47 9.56 5.87
C LYS A 9 3.50 8.08 5.53
N CYS A 10 2.87 7.28 6.36
CA CYS A 10 2.85 5.83 6.22
C CYS A 10 1.53 5.36 5.59
N PHE A 11 1.56 4.27 4.83
CA PHE A 11 0.35 3.49 4.56
C PHE A 11 -0.27 3.08 5.89
N ASP A 12 -1.58 3.19 5.95
CA ASP A 12 -2.34 3.06 7.18
C ASP A 12 -3.67 2.36 6.87
N VAL A 13 -3.98 1.29 7.61
CA VAL A 13 -5.33 0.72 7.60
C VAL A 13 -6.22 1.62 8.44
N SER A 14 -7.09 2.38 7.76
CA SER A 14 -7.88 3.45 8.36
C SER A 14 -8.61 3.01 9.63
N GLY A 15 -8.42 3.79 10.69
CA GLY A 15 -9.04 3.56 12.01
C GLY A 15 -8.56 2.30 12.72
N ALA A 16 -7.43 1.72 12.31
CA ALA A 16 -6.96 0.41 12.76
C ALA A 16 -8.04 -0.67 12.66
N SER A 17 -8.92 -0.56 11.65
CA SER A 17 -10.02 -1.48 11.47
C SER A 17 -9.51 -2.87 11.11
N THR A 18 -10.20 -3.90 11.59
CA THR A 18 -10.01 -5.29 11.15
C THR A 18 -11.08 -5.72 10.15
N ASP A 19 -11.97 -4.82 9.73
CA ASP A 19 -13.08 -5.14 8.83
C ASP A 19 -12.62 -5.24 7.39
N ASP A 20 -13.40 -5.98 6.60
CA ASP A 20 -13.23 -5.99 5.17
C ASP A 20 -13.54 -4.61 4.59
N ARG A 21 -12.82 -4.23 3.54
CA ARG A 21 -12.99 -2.97 2.82
C ARG A 21 -12.58 -1.73 3.60
N ALA A 22 -11.91 -1.88 4.75
CA ALA A 22 -11.24 -0.76 5.40
C ALA A 22 -10.23 -0.14 4.40
N PRO A 23 -10.31 1.17 4.12
CA PRO A 23 -9.41 1.83 3.18
C PRO A 23 -7.97 1.82 3.66
N ILE A 24 -7.04 1.69 2.71
CA ILE A 24 -5.65 2.08 2.94
C ILE A 24 -5.54 3.57 2.64
N VAL A 25 -5.07 4.32 3.62
CA VAL A 25 -4.83 5.76 3.52
C VAL A 25 -3.36 6.06 3.80
N GLN A 26 -2.92 7.28 3.51
CA GLN A 26 -1.72 7.80 4.16
C GLN A 26 -2.10 8.45 5.50
N TYR A 27 -1.27 8.23 6.51
CA TYR A 27 -1.41 8.89 7.81
C TYR A 27 -0.02 9.14 8.42
N GLY A 28 0.09 10.09 9.34
CA GLY A 28 1.32 10.32 10.11
C GLY A 28 1.89 9.01 10.68
N CYS A 29 3.17 8.75 10.44
CA CYS A 29 3.82 7.53 10.89
C CYS A 29 3.91 7.47 12.42
N ASP A 30 3.24 6.51 13.05
CA ASP A 30 3.15 6.39 14.51
C ASP A 30 3.65 5.02 15.04
N ASN A 31 4.26 4.23 14.15
CA ASN A 31 4.86 2.92 14.43
C ASN A 31 3.84 1.85 14.89
N LYS A 32 2.53 2.13 14.84
CA LYS A 32 1.48 1.21 15.30
C LYS A 32 1.24 0.06 14.34
N ALA A 33 0.57 -0.97 14.86
CA ALA A 33 0.31 -2.21 14.12
C ALA A 33 -0.34 -1.95 12.75
N HIS A 34 -1.31 -1.05 12.66
CA HIS A 34 -2.05 -0.75 11.42
C HIS A 34 -1.25 -0.03 10.32
N GLN A 35 0.00 0.34 10.60
CA GLN A 35 0.97 0.84 9.62
C GLN A 35 2.06 -0.18 9.28
N ARG A 36 1.97 -1.39 9.87
CA ARG A 36 2.91 -2.49 9.63
C ARG A 36 2.30 -3.48 8.65
N PHE A 37 3.10 -3.81 7.64
CA PHE A 37 2.72 -4.75 6.60
C PHE A 37 3.79 -5.82 6.41
N ARG A 38 3.39 -6.95 5.83
CA ARG A 38 4.29 -8.07 5.50
C ARG A 38 4.21 -8.37 4.01
N LEU A 39 5.36 -8.37 3.34
CA LEU A 39 5.47 -8.87 1.96
C LEU A 39 5.52 -10.39 1.98
N ARG A 40 4.71 -11.01 1.12
CA ARG A 40 4.76 -12.45 0.83
C ARG A 40 5.01 -12.63 -0.65
N HIS A 41 6.22 -13.09 -0.98
CA HIS A 41 6.59 -13.42 -2.35
C HIS A 41 5.76 -14.60 -2.86
N LEU A 42 5.29 -14.50 -4.09
CA LEU A 42 4.47 -15.51 -4.76
C LEU A 42 5.31 -16.19 -5.86
N PRO A 43 4.97 -17.44 -6.25
CA PRO A 43 5.74 -18.19 -7.26
C PRO A 43 5.82 -17.54 -8.65
N ASP A 44 4.89 -16.64 -8.97
CA ASP A 44 4.83 -15.89 -10.24
C ASP A 44 5.66 -14.61 -10.22
N GLY A 45 6.45 -14.38 -9.15
CA GLY A 45 7.28 -13.18 -8.99
C GLY A 45 6.52 -11.95 -8.49
N SER A 46 5.20 -12.02 -8.34
CA SER A 46 4.42 -10.99 -7.66
C SER A 46 4.52 -11.11 -6.14
N VAL A 47 4.00 -10.12 -5.42
CA VAL A 47 3.87 -10.15 -3.96
C VAL A 47 2.42 -9.95 -3.55
N ALA A 48 2.02 -10.63 -2.47
CA ALA A 48 0.88 -10.23 -1.66
C ALA A 48 1.37 -9.38 -0.49
N ILE A 49 0.70 -8.27 -0.21
CA ILE A 49 1.03 -7.38 0.91
C ILE A 49 -0.01 -7.59 2.00
N GLN A 50 0.38 -8.15 3.13
CA GLN A 50 -0.52 -8.42 4.25
C GLN A 50 -0.53 -7.29 5.26
N THR A 51 -1.72 -6.95 5.77
CA THR A 51 -1.95 -5.98 6.85
C THR A 51 -1.79 -6.63 8.22
N PHE A 52 -1.79 -5.80 9.26
CA PHE A 52 -1.77 -6.24 10.65
C PHE A 52 -2.93 -7.15 11.06
N SER A 53 -4.07 -7.07 10.37
CA SER A 53 -5.26 -7.88 10.65
C SER A 53 -5.19 -9.26 9.98
N GLY A 54 -4.08 -9.61 9.34
CA GLY A 54 -3.91 -10.85 8.55
C GLY A 54 -4.58 -10.82 7.17
N LYS A 55 -5.17 -9.67 6.78
CA LYS A 55 -5.79 -9.46 5.47
C LYS A 55 -4.77 -8.99 4.44
N CYS A 56 -5.16 -8.95 3.18
CA CYS A 56 -4.30 -8.56 2.07
C CYS A 56 -4.71 -7.19 1.54
N LEU A 57 -3.75 -6.41 1.05
CA LEU A 57 -4.04 -5.26 0.21
C LEU A 57 -4.75 -5.72 -1.06
N ASP A 58 -5.80 -5.00 -1.43
CA ASP A 58 -6.75 -5.40 -2.44
C ASP A 58 -7.24 -4.17 -3.20
N VAL A 59 -7.10 -4.17 -4.52
CA VAL A 59 -7.74 -3.16 -5.38
C VAL A 59 -9.22 -3.47 -5.44
N MET A 60 -10.04 -2.57 -4.90
CA MET A 60 -11.46 -2.80 -4.67
C MET A 60 -12.18 -3.27 -5.94
N ASN A 61 -12.97 -4.34 -5.78
CA ASN A 61 -13.78 -4.97 -6.83
C ASN A 61 -12.97 -5.44 -8.05
N ALA A 62 -11.65 -5.64 -7.90
CA ALA A 62 -10.73 -5.94 -9.00
C ALA A 62 -10.84 -4.97 -10.18
N SER A 63 -11.21 -3.71 -9.88
CA SER A 63 -11.35 -2.67 -10.90
C SER A 63 -10.04 -2.46 -11.64
N THR A 64 -10.14 -2.19 -12.94
CA THR A 64 -9.02 -1.73 -13.80
C THR A 64 -9.04 -0.21 -13.98
N GLU A 65 -10.03 0.49 -13.44
CA GLU A 65 -10.21 1.93 -13.62
C GLU A 65 -9.33 2.76 -12.67
N ASP A 66 -9.02 3.98 -13.10
CA ASP A 66 -8.35 4.95 -12.22
C ASP A 66 -9.25 5.29 -11.03
N ARG A 67 -8.64 5.71 -9.92
CA ARG A 67 -9.32 6.03 -8.65
C ARG A 67 -9.92 4.83 -7.91
N ALA A 68 -9.74 3.59 -8.39
CA ALA A 68 -10.13 2.43 -7.62
C ALA A 68 -9.34 2.42 -6.29
N PRO A 69 -10.03 2.39 -5.12
CA PRO A 69 -9.37 2.47 -3.83
C PRO A 69 -8.63 1.18 -3.51
N LEU A 70 -7.49 1.33 -2.85
CA LEU A 70 -6.83 0.23 -2.18
C LEU A 70 -7.49 0.03 -0.81
N ILE A 71 -7.88 -1.21 -0.53
CA ILE A 71 -8.51 -1.61 0.74
C ILE A 71 -7.75 -2.79 1.33
N GLN A 72 -8.07 -3.16 2.57
CA GLN A 72 -7.80 -4.51 3.03
C GLN A 72 -9.00 -5.42 2.76
N PHE A 73 -8.73 -6.66 2.38
CA PHE A 73 -9.76 -7.68 2.21
C PHE A 73 -9.20 -9.07 2.53
N ARG A 74 -10.10 -10.04 2.79
CA ARG A 74 -9.70 -11.44 2.98
C ARG A 74 -8.72 -11.87 1.88
N CYS A 75 -7.60 -12.48 2.26
CA CYS A 75 -6.65 -12.98 1.29
C CYS A 75 -7.29 -14.11 0.47
N HIS A 76 -7.42 -13.91 -0.83
CA HIS A 76 -7.95 -14.91 -1.78
C HIS A 76 -7.01 -15.14 -2.97
N GLY A 77 -5.96 -14.32 -3.14
CA GLY A 77 -4.92 -14.57 -4.13
C GLY A 77 -5.32 -14.32 -5.59
N ASN A 78 -6.43 -13.60 -5.82
CA ASN A 78 -6.79 -13.15 -7.17
C ASN A 78 -5.84 -12.02 -7.60
N PRO A 79 -5.80 -11.67 -8.90
CA PRO A 79 -4.87 -10.66 -9.42
C PRO A 79 -4.93 -9.31 -8.70
N ASN A 80 -6.10 -8.86 -8.24
CA ASN A 80 -6.27 -7.59 -7.52
C ASN A 80 -5.61 -7.55 -6.13
N GLN A 81 -5.03 -8.66 -5.65
CA GLN A 81 -4.21 -8.75 -4.43
C GLN A 81 -2.72 -9.04 -4.72
N ARG A 82 -2.32 -8.95 -5.99
CA ARG A 82 -0.95 -9.22 -6.46
C ARG A 82 -0.34 -7.93 -6.97
N PHE A 83 0.87 -7.65 -6.49
CA PHE A 83 1.60 -6.44 -6.82
C PHE A 83 3.01 -6.77 -7.28
N HIS A 84 3.59 -5.91 -8.12
CA HIS A 84 5.01 -5.97 -8.47
C HIS A 84 5.70 -4.72 -7.93
N LEU A 85 6.82 -4.89 -7.23
CA LEU A 85 7.61 -3.77 -6.72
C LEU A 85 8.75 -3.53 -7.70
N GLU A 86 8.71 -2.40 -8.40
CA GLU A 86 9.77 -1.97 -9.31
C GLU A 86 10.70 -0.98 -8.58
N PRO A 87 12.01 -1.22 -8.51
CA PRO A 87 12.95 -0.26 -7.96
C PRO A 87 12.93 1.08 -8.71
N ALA A 88 12.92 2.18 -7.95
CA ALA A 88 12.98 3.54 -8.45
C ALA A 88 14.18 4.31 -7.85
N SER A 89 14.38 5.54 -8.31
CA SER A 89 15.50 6.36 -7.86
C SER A 89 15.47 6.67 -6.36
N ARG A 90 16.66 6.73 -5.75
CA ARG A 90 16.89 7.07 -4.34
C ARG A 90 16.24 6.09 -3.34
N GLY A 91 16.29 4.79 -3.64
CA GLY A 91 15.82 3.74 -2.73
C GLY A 91 14.30 3.64 -2.61
N ARG A 92 13.56 4.24 -3.55
CA ARG A 92 12.11 4.15 -3.63
C ARG A 92 11.70 2.96 -4.50
N VAL A 93 10.43 2.62 -4.46
CA VAL A 93 9.78 1.65 -5.33
C VAL A 93 8.53 2.25 -5.95
N VAL A 94 8.17 1.79 -7.14
CA VAL A 94 6.83 1.91 -7.71
C VAL A 94 6.12 0.58 -7.49
N VAL A 95 4.87 0.61 -7.00
CA VAL A 95 4.08 -0.59 -6.76
C VAL A 95 3.05 -0.74 -7.86
N HIS A 96 3.28 -1.69 -8.76
CA HIS A 96 2.38 -1.99 -9.87
C HIS A 96 1.28 -2.94 -9.43
N THR A 97 0.03 -2.64 -9.80
CA THR A 97 -1.11 -3.54 -9.65
C THR A 97 -1.16 -4.53 -10.81
N ALA A 98 -1.90 -5.62 -10.66
CA ALA A 98 -2.11 -6.57 -11.76
C ALA A 98 -2.82 -5.98 -13.00
N ALA A 99 -3.44 -4.79 -12.87
CA ALA A 99 -4.03 -4.07 -14.00
C ALA A 99 -3.00 -3.24 -14.81
N GLY A 100 -1.71 -3.32 -14.46
CA GLY A 100 -0.66 -2.51 -15.09
C GLY A 100 -0.65 -1.05 -14.62
N LYS A 101 -1.37 -0.74 -13.54
CA LYS A 101 -1.44 0.59 -12.93
C LYS A 101 -0.50 0.70 -11.74
N CYS A 102 -0.32 1.90 -11.23
CA CYS A 102 0.55 2.18 -10.08
C CYS A 102 -0.30 2.52 -8.86
N LEU A 103 0.15 2.10 -7.67
CA LEU A 103 -0.37 2.68 -6.43
C LEU A 103 -0.01 4.17 -6.36
N ASP A 104 -0.95 4.97 -5.86
CA ASP A 104 -0.93 6.42 -5.94
C ASP A 104 -1.55 7.02 -4.68
N VAL A 105 -0.87 7.96 -4.02
CA VAL A 105 -1.53 8.83 -3.03
C VAL A 105 -2.42 9.79 -3.79
N ARG A 106 -3.75 9.65 -3.63
CA ARG A 106 -4.74 10.31 -4.49
C ARG A 106 -4.46 11.81 -4.64
N GLU A 107 -4.29 12.22 -5.90
CA GLU A 107 -4.05 13.61 -6.32
C GLU A 107 -2.79 14.24 -5.70
N GLY A 108 -1.90 13.43 -5.10
CA GLY A 108 -0.67 13.89 -4.47
C GLY A 108 -0.86 14.70 -3.19
N HIS A 109 -2.07 14.70 -2.61
CA HIS A 109 -2.36 15.44 -1.38
C HIS A 109 -1.44 15.02 -0.24
N LEU A 110 -1.17 15.95 0.69
CA LEU A 110 -0.28 15.75 1.84
C LEU A 110 -1.04 15.47 3.15
N ASN A 111 -2.37 15.60 3.12
CA ASN A 111 -3.21 15.50 4.31
C ASN A 111 -3.32 14.05 4.82
N ASP A 112 -3.60 13.91 6.12
CA ASP A 112 -3.93 12.61 6.70
C ASP A 112 -5.27 12.09 6.15
N GLY A 113 -5.39 10.76 6.07
CA GLY A 113 -6.61 10.11 5.61
C GLY A 113 -6.80 10.14 4.09
N VAL A 114 -5.83 10.65 3.33
CA VAL A 114 -5.89 10.60 1.86
C VAL A 114 -5.78 9.15 1.41
N PRO A 115 -6.74 8.62 0.63
CA PRO A 115 -6.71 7.23 0.17
C PRO A 115 -5.52 6.94 -0.74
N ILE A 116 -4.99 5.73 -0.60
CA ILE A 116 -4.19 5.11 -1.65
C ILE A 116 -5.14 4.54 -2.68
N VAL A 117 -4.90 4.86 -3.95
CA VAL A 117 -5.69 4.38 -5.09
C VAL A 117 -4.77 3.72 -6.10
N GLN A 118 -5.33 3.02 -7.09
CA GLN A 118 -4.59 2.79 -8.32
C GLN A 118 -4.81 3.95 -9.29
N TRP A 119 -3.76 4.27 -10.04
CA TRP A 119 -3.80 5.28 -11.10
C TRP A 119 -2.85 4.91 -12.23
N SER A 120 -3.12 5.42 -13.43
CA SER A 120 -2.22 5.34 -14.57
C SER A 120 -0.78 5.74 -14.19
N CYS A 121 0.20 4.90 -14.48
CA CYS A 121 1.59 5.18 -14.11
C CYS A 121 2.12 6.41 -14.87
N HIS A 122 2.55 7.45 -14.15
CA HIS A 122 3.10 8.68 -14.73
C HIS A 122 4.40 9.13 -14.06
N GLY A 123 4.94 8.33 -13.14
CA GLY A 123 6.31 8.49 -12.67
C GLY A 123 6.56 9.79 -11.90
N VAL A 124 5.57 10.29 -11.15
CA VAL A 124 5.75 11.46 -10.27
C VAL A 124 5.84 11.02 -8.80
N ALA A 125 5.97 11.97 -7.86
CA ALA A 125 6.35 11.67 -6.48
C ALA A 125 5.33 10.78 -5.75
N ASN A 126 4.02 11.03 -5.94
CA ASN A 126 2.94 10.33 -5.24
C ASN A 126 2.72 8.86 -5.68
N GLN A 127 3.50 8.37 -6.65
CA GLN A 127 3.54 6.95 -7.08
C GLN A 127 4.84 6.24 -6.65
N ARG A 128 5.67 6.90 -5.84
CA ARG A 128 6.95 6.36 -5.36
C ARG A 128 6.94 6.27 -3.85
N PHE A 129 7.26 5.10 -3.35
CA PHE A 129 7.19 4.77 -1.93
C PHE A 129 8.54 4.27 -1.41
N TYR A 130 8.80 4.44 -0.13
CA TYR A 130 9.87 3.70 0.55
C TYR A 130 9.28 2.45 1.21
N VAL A 131 9.92 1.31 1.03
CA VAL A 131 9.62 0.09 1.81
C VAL A 131 10.74 -0.09 2.80
N VAL A 132 10.47 0.24 4.07
CA VAL A 132 11.50 0.26 5.12
C VAL A 132 11.21 -0.79 6.19
N PRO A 133 12.23 -1.34 6.86
CA PRO A 133 12.01 -2.11 8.09
C PRO A 133 11.12 -1.30 9.04
N ALA A 134 10.08 -1.93 9.59
CA ALA A 134 9.26 -1.24 10.58
C ALA A 134 10.15 -0.93 11.79
N ARG A 135 10.02 0.28 12.36
CA ARG A 135 10.92 0.66 13.44
C ARG A 135 10.75 -0.33 14.62
N PRO A 136 11.86 -0.76 15.25
CA PRO A 136 11.77 -1.42 16.54
C PRO A 136 10.99 -0.52 17.50
N TRP A 137 10.22 -1.12 18.39
CA TRP A 137 9.62 -0.36 19.47
C TRP A 137 10.74 0.23 20.34
N PRO A 138 10.67 1.49 20.78
CA PRO A 138 11.62 1.99 21.78
C PRO A 138 11.57 1.08 23.01
N GLY A 139 12.71 0.50 23.39
CA GLY A 139 12.83 -0.37 24.56
C GLY A 139 12.73 -1.89 24.31
N MET A 140 12.94 -2.34 23.08
CA MET A 140 13.17 -3.75 22.74
C MET A 140 14.54 -3.93 22.09
#